data_AF-A0A6I6WMY8-F1
#
_entry.id   AF-A0A6I6WMY8-F1
#
_cell.length_a   1.000
_cell.length_b   1.000
_cell.length_c   1.000
_cell.angle_alpha   90.00
_cell.angle_beta   90.00
_cell.angle_gamma   90.00
#
_symmetry.space_group_name_H-M   'P 1'
#
loop_
_entity.id
_entity.type
_entity.pdbx_description
1 polymer ?
#
loop_
_entity_poly.entity_id
_entity_poly.type
_entity_poly.pdbx_seq_one_letter_code
_entity_poly.pdbx_strand_id
1 'polypeptide(L)'
;MSWSDLVPRPRTVTEREGAPFVWDERTVLVARPGTAGVARWLRGLPALPFAEPGEAARDVPGQAAGSTVELRTDPALAEAEGEEAYRLDVAAGRVLVEGGGAAGVFRGAATLRQALPPRALRRAAPADGWRLTPARVRDAPRFGWRGMMLDVARHFLPKDGVLRMLDLMAVHKLNVLHFHLTDDQGWRMEIRRYPRLTEVGAWRPRTRVGHRASPLWDERPHGGYYTQDDLREIVAYAAERHITVVPEIELPGHSQAAIAAYPELGTSDAVDTDAVRVWTDWGVSPYLLSPTDDTLRFYEHVLEEVLEVFPSPFVHIGGDETPKEQWRASAVAQARIATEGLRDEDALQSWMVRHFDRWLAERGRRMIGWDEILEGGTLEADSGRSGLTPGAVVSSWRGLAGGVAAARAGHDVVLCPEHTLYLDRRQAPGPDEPVPLGHVSELRDVYGFDPVPRQLAGTAHAHHVLGLQANMWTECTESQQRLDYQVFPRLAAFAELAWTRPEGAGGAHTENASARDDAAPDGPAPDAPVPAGGGPPGTGGPVAPAGDAVSADSADSADSLGSADSHDSTDSTEFADFERRLLAAHLARLDALGVEYRPPGGPRPWQQRPGIPGRPLEGAPPAD
;
A
#
# COMPACT_ATOMS: atom_id res chain seq x y z
N MET A 1 -16.19 10.67 -25.58
CA MET A 1 -15.08 10.03 -24.87
C MET A 1 -15.19 8.55 -25.13
N SER A 2 -14.07 7.88 -25.36
CA SER A 2 -14.07 6.47 -25.74
C SER A 2 -14.00 5.59 -24.49
N TRP A 3 -14.63 4.42 -24.54
CA TRP A 3 -14.44 3.39 -23.51
C TRP A 3 -13.00 2.85 -23.51
N SER A 4 -12.25 3.11 -24.59
CA SER A 4 -10.82 2.79 -24.66
C SER A 4 -9.96 3.67 -23.74
N ASP A 5 -10.44 4.81 -23.24
CA ASP A 5 -9.60 5.78 -22.52
C ASP A 5 -9.65 5.63 -20.99
N LEU A 6 -10.09 4.47 -20.50
CA LEU A 6 -10.23 4.17 -19.07
C LEU A 6 -8.87 3.91 -18.42
N VAL A 7 -8.72 4.30 -17.15
CA VAL A 7 -7.53 4.03 -16.33
C VAL A 7 -7.99 3.66 -14.92
N PRO A 8 -7.72 2.45 -14.40
CA PRO A 8 -7.06 1.33 -15.08
C PRO A 8 -7.81 0.81 -16.31
N ARG A 9 -7.06 0.32 -17.30
CA ARG A 9 -7.58 -0.38 -18.48
C ARG A 9 -8.31 -1.67 -18.08
N PRO A 10 -9.62 -1.81 -18.40
CA PRO A 10 -10.34 -3.05 -18.10
C PRO A 10 -9.81 -4.24 -18.92
N ARG A 11 -9.98 -5.46 -18.40
CA ARG A 11 -9.62 -6.69 -19.14
C ARG A 11 -10.22 -6.75 -20.55
N THR A 12 -11.50 -6.43 -20.69
CA THR A 12 -12.17 -6.37 -22.00
C THR A 12 -13.15 -5.21 -22.07
N VAL A 13 -13.15 -4.55 -23.22
CA VAL A 13 -14.12 -3.51 -23.59
C VAL A 13 -14.59 -3.80 -25.01
N THR A 14 -15.90 -3.82 -25.23
CA THR A 14 -16.50 -3.95 -26.56
C THR A 14 -17.55 -2.87 -26.75
N GLU A 15 -17.19 -1.82 -27.49
CA GLU A 15 -18.15 -0.80 -27.92
C GLU A 15 -19.16 -1.40 -28.90
N ARG A 16 -20.38 -0.88 -28.88
CA ARG A 16 -21.49 -1.38 -29.68
C ARG A 16 -22.17 -0.24 -30.42
N GLU A 17 -22.65 -0.57 -31.61
CA GLU A 17 -23.55 0.30 -32.34
C GLU A 17 -24.93 0.34 -31.66
N GLY A 18 -25.58 1.50 -31.71
CA GLY A 18 -26.93 1.68 -31.18
C GLY A 18 -27.16 3.08 -30.62
N ALA A 19 -28.41 3.34 -30.23
CA ALA A 19 -28.75 4.59 -29.56
C ALA A 19 -28.02 4.68 -28.20
N PRO A 20 -27.51 5.87 -27.81
CA PRO A 20 -26.85 6.04 -26.54
C PRO A 20 -27.83 5.89 -25.38
N PHE A 21 -27.34 5.39 -24.24
CA PHE A 21 -28.06 5.48 -22.98
C PHE A 21 -28.17 6.96 -22.57
N VAL A 22 -29.38 7.43 -22.27
CA VAL A 22 -29.63 8.79 -21.79
C VAL A 22 -29.83 8.75 -20.29
N TRP A 23 -28.97 9.44 -19.54
CA TRP A 23 -29.03 9.55 -18.09
C TRP A 23 -29.45 10.96 -17.68
N ASP A 24 -30.72 11.13 -17.36
CA ASP A 24 -31.30 12.40 -16.90
C ASP A 24 -32.04 12.24 -15.56
N GLU A 25 -32.74 13.29 -15.11
CA GLU A 25 -33.53 13.31 -13.86
C GLU A 25 -34.63 12.24 -13.78
N ARG A 26 -34.98 11.60 -14.91
CA ARG A 26 -35.97 10.51 -14.95
C ARG A 26 -35.32 9.14 -14.84
N THR A 27 -33.99 9.08 -14.77
CA THR A 27 -33.25 7.82 -14.68
C THR A 27 -33.45 7.19 -13.32
N VAL A 28 -33.82 5.91 -13.29
CA VAL A 28 -34.09 5.19 -12.03
C VAL A 28 -32.88 4.33 -11.66
N LEU A 29 -32.45 4.41 -10.39
CA LEU A 29 -31.46 3.49 -9.81
C LEU A 29 -32.16 2.30 -9.13
N VAL A 30 -32.01 1.12 -9.72
CA VAL A 30 -32.51 -0.15 -9.19
C VAL A 30 -31.37 -0.88 -8.45
N ALA A 31 -31.51 -0.98 -7.14
CA ALA A 31 -30.55 -1.69 -6.29
C ALA A 31 -31.12 -3.05 -5.88
N ARG A 32 -30.47 -4.14 -6.30
CA ARG A 32 -30.82 -5.50 -5.85
C ARG A 32 -30.19 -5.80 -4.47
N PRO A 33 -30.62 -6.87 -3.77
CA PRO A 33 -30.02 -7.26 -2.49
C PRO A 33 -28.49 -7.31 -2.58
N GLY A 34 -27.80 -6.87 -1.52
CA GLY A 34 -26.34 -6.77 -1.48
C GLY A 34 -25.74 -5.49 -2.11
N THR A 35 -26.52 -4.64 -2.78
CA THR A 35 -26.00 -3.44 -3.49
C THR A 35 -26.38 -2.09 -2.86
N ALA A 36 -27.03 -2.11 -1.69
CA ALA A 36 -27.58 -0.91 -1.05
C ALA A 36 -26.51 0.16 -0.73
N GLY A 37 -25.31 -0.25 -0.31
CA GLY A 37 -24.19 0.67 -0.05
C GLY A 37 -23.75 1.42 -1.32
N VAL A 38 -23.53 0.68 -2.41
CA VAL A 38 -23.15 1.27 -3.71
C VAL A 38 -24.27 2.16 -4.25
N ALA A 39 -25.53 1.78 -4.06
CA ALA A 39 -26.65 2.60 -4.47
C ALA A 39 -26.72 3.93 -3.69
N ARG A 40 -26.45 3.89 -2.38
CA ARG A 40 -26.36 5.10 -1.54
C ARG A 40 -25.21 6.00 -2.01
N TRP A 41 -24.04 5.42 -2.26
CA TRP A 41 -22.89 6.14 -2.78
C TRP A 41 -23.21 6.84 -4.10
N LEU A 42 -23.80 6.12 -5.08
CA LEU A 42 -24.17 6.71 -6.37
C LEU A 42 -25.19 7.85 -6.23
N ARG A 43 -26.21 7.70 -5.37
CA ARG A 43 -27.18 8.78 -5.10
C ARG A 43 -26.57 9.98 -4.39
N GLY A 44 -25.52 9.75 -3.59
CA GLY A 44 -24.79 10.82 -2.91
C GLY A 44 -23.93 11.67 -3.84
N LEU A 45 -23.74 11.27 -5.11
CA LEU A 45 -22.96 12.02 -6.08
C LEU A 45 -23.85 13.07 -6.78
N PRO A 46 -23.66 14.38 -6.51
CA PRO A 46 -24.59 15.40 -7.02
C PRO A 46 -24.62 15.49 -8.54
N ALA A 47 -23.51 15.12 -9.21
CA ALA A 47 -23.40 15.10 -10.66
C ALA A 47 -24.24 14.00 -11.34
N LEU A 48 -24.78 13.03 -10.60
CA LEU A 48 -25.54 11.90 -11.14
C LEU A 48 -27.01 12.01 -10.72
N PRO A 49 -27.89 12.53 -11.60
CA PRO A 49 -29.30 12.67 -11.26
C PRO A 49 -29.99 11.29 -11.24
N PHE A 50 -30.86 11.07 -10.26
CA PHE A 50 -31.72 9.90 -10.19
C PHE A 50 -33.12 10.30 -9.75
N ALA A 51 -34.14 9.72 -10.38
CA ALA A 51 -35.51 9.82 -9.91
C ALA A 51 -35.70 9.00 -8.63
N GLU A 52 -36.52 9.52 -7.71
CA GLU A 52 -37.03 8.73 -6.62
C GLU A 52 -37.91 7.58 -7.19
N PRO A 53 -37.73 6.33 -6.75
CA PRO A 53 -38.56 5.23 -7.24
C PRO A 53 -40.01 5.47 -6.81
N GLY A 54 -40.91 5.73 -7.76
CA GLY A 54 -42.35 5.68 -7.49
C GLY A 54 -42.75 4.28 -6.99
N GLU A 55 -43.80 4.19 -6.16
CA GLU A 55 -44.23 2.95 -5.50
C GLU A 55 -44.41 1.75 -6.46
N ALA A 56 -44.71 2.01 -7.75
CA ALA A 56 -44.88 0.99 -8.79
C ALA A 56 -43.58 0.43 -9.41
N ALA A 57 -42.41 1.06 -9.22
CA ALA A 57 -41.14 0.62 -9.79
C ALA A 57 -40.43 -0.48 -8.96
N ARG A 58 -41.00 -0.84 -7.80
CA ARG A 58 -40.40 -1.82 -6.87
C ARG A 58 -40.58 -3.28 -7.32
N ASP A 59 -41.58 -3.58 -8.15
CA ASP A 59 -42.01 -4.97 -8.41
C ASP A 59 -42.18 -5.40 -9.88
N VAL A 60 -41.85 -4.57 -10.88
CA VAL A 60 -42.05 -4.95 -12.30
C VAL A 60 -40.75 -4.87 -13.13
N PRO A 61 -40.18 -6.01 -13.56
CA PRO A 61 -39.11 -6.04 -14.56
C PRO A 61 -39.66 -5.56 -15.92
N GLY A 62 -39.08 -4.49 -16.48
CA GLY A 62 -39.22 -4.16 -17.91
C GLY A 62 -40.24 -3.07 -18.29
N GLN A 63 -40.84 -2.35 -17.33
CA GLN A 63 -41.74 -1.23 -17.62
C GLN A 63 -41.47 0.01 -16.75
N ALA A 64 -40.22 0.45 -16.68
CA ALA A 64 -39.95 1.85 -16.32
C ALA A 64 -40.11 2.69 -17.60
N ALA A 65 -40.90 3.77 -17.56
CA ALA A 65 -41.09 4.70 -18.69
C ALA A 65 -39.84 5.56 -18.99
N GLY A 66 -38.64 5.07 -18.66
CA GLY A 66 -37.36 5.78 -18.75
C GLY A 66 -36.15 4.86 -18.57
N SER A 67 -34.96 5.44 -18.74
CA SER A 67 -33.66 4.78 -18.59
C SER A 67 -33.44 4.23 -17.18
N THR A 68 -32.83 3.05 -17.05
CA THR A 68 -32.55 2.42 -15.76
C THR A 68 -31.05 2.14 -15.56
N VAL A 69 -30.52 2.43 -14.38
CA VAL A 69 -29.24 1.90 -13.90
C VAL A 69 -29.55 0.82 -12.87
N GLU A 70 -29.15 -0.42 -13.14
CA GLU A 70 -29.40 -1.56 -12.25
C GLU A 70 -28.09 -2.10 -11.67
N LEU A 71 -28.08 -2.32 -10.37
CA LEU A 71 -26.98 -2.90 -9.61
C LEU A 71 -27.38 -4.28 -9.11
N ARG A 72 -26.56 -5.31 -9.36
CA ARG A 72 -26.77 -6.66 -8.79
C ARG A 72 -25.48 -7.39 -8.50
N THR A 73 -25.54 -8.34 -7.59
CA THR A 73 -24.47 -9.31 -7.35
C THR A 73 -24.75 -10.62 -8.12
N ASP A 74 -23.69 -11.31 -8.53
CA ASP A 74 -23.74 -12.63 -9.16
C ASP A 74 -22.74 -13.57 -8.46
N PRO A 75 -23.21 -14.48 -7.58
CA PRO A 75 -22.33 -15.41 -6.89
C PRO A 75 -21.52 -16.32 -7.82
N ALA A 76 -22.04 -16.65 -9.01
CA ALA A 76 -21.30 -17.45 -9.98
C ALA A 76 -20.11 -16.68 -10.57
N LEU A 77 -20.22 -15.33 -10.65
CA LEU A 77 -19.10 -14.47 -11.02
C LEU A 77 -18.07 -14.40 -9.89
N ALA A 78 -18.49 -14.38 -8.63
CA ALA A 78 -17.58 -14.43 -7.49
C ALA A 78 -16.76 -15.72 -7.46
N GLU A 79 -17.41 -16.87 -7.66
CA GLU A 79 -16.75 -18.18 -7.71
C GLU A 79 -15.75 -18.27 -8.88
N ALA A 80 -16.11 -17.76 -10.06
CA ALA A 80 -15.28 -17.87 -11.25
C ALA A 80 -14.14 -16.84 -11.34
N GLU A 81 -14.35 -15.61 -10.89
CA GLU A 81 -13.42 -14.49 -11.12
C GLU A 81 -13.11 -13.65 -9.87
N GLY A 82 -13.74 -13.93 -8.73
CA GLY A 82 -13.55 -13.26 -7.45
C GLY A 82 -14.59 -12.18 -7.12
N GLU A 83 -14.68 -11.82 -5.84
CA GLU A 83 -15.64 -10.85 -5.28
C GLU A 83 -15.58 -9.44 -5.91
N GLU A 84 -14.40 -9.04 -6.39
CA GLU A 84 -14.17 -7.74 -7.04
C GLU A 84 -14.35 -7.77 -8.57
N ALA A 85 -14.65 -8.93 -9.16
CA ALA A 85 -14.97 -9.03 -10.58
C ALA A 85 -16.29 -8.36 -10.92
N TYR A 86 -16.40 -7.80 -12.12
CA TYR A 86 -17.64 -7.19 -12.59
C TYR A 86 -17.85 -7.27 -14.10
N ARG A 87 -19.12 -7.12 -14.47
CA ARG A 87 -19.61 -6.97 -15.84
C ARG A 87 -20.46 -5.70 -15.90
N LEU A 88 -20.19 -4.88 -16.90
CA LEU A 88 -20.96 -3.68 -17.20
C LEU A 88 -21.58 -3.85 -18.60
N ASP A 89 -22.90 -3.77 -18.71
CA ASP A 89 -23.62 -3.78 -19.99
C ASP A 89 -24.40 -2.46 -20.11
N VAL A 90 -24.02 -1.65 -21.09
CA VAL A 90 -24.65 -0.36 -21.39
C VAL A 90 -25.42 -0.49 -22.70
N ALA A 91 -26.74 -0.32 -22.63
CA ALA A 91 -27.66 -0.29 -23.75
C ALA A 91 -28.59 0.92 -23.67
N ALA A 92 -29.28 1.27 -24.75
CA ALA A 92 -30.07 2.50 -24.86
C ALA A 92 -31.05 2.78 -23.70
N GLY A 93 -31.67 1.74 -23.13
CA GLY A 93 -32.64 1.88 -22.03
C GLY A 93 -32.15 1.36 -20.67
N ARG A 94 -31.00 0.70 -20.61
CA ARG A 94 -30.51 0.06 -19.38
C ARG A 94 -28.99 0.06 -19.31
N VAL A 95 -28.48 0.48 -18.17
CA VAL A 95 -27.13 0.15 -17.70
C VAL A 95 -27.25 -0.92 -16.62
N LEU A 96 -26.57 -2.04 -16.80
CA LEU A 96 -26.47 -3.09 -15.80
C LEU A 96 -25.03 -3.16 -15.28
N VAL A 97 -24.88 -3.01 -13.96
CA VAL A 97 -23.64 -3.28 -13.23
C VAL A 97 -23.84 -4.56 -12.41
N GLU A 98 -23.13 -5.61 -12.79
CA GLU A 98 -23.14 -6.91 -12.12
C GLU A 98 -21.76 -7.20 -11.54
N GLY A 99 -21.65 -7.46 -10.24
CA GLY A 99 -20.38 -7.78 -9.58
C GLY A 99 -20.40 -9.14 -8.89
N GLY A 100 -19.25 -9.77 -8.69
CA GLY A 100 -19.14 -10.99 -7.87
C GLY A 100 -19.72 -10.76 -6.47
N GLY A 101 -19.33 -9.63 -5.86
CA GLY A 101 -19.95 -9.08 -4.66
C GLY A 101 -20.15 -7.58 -4.73
N ALA A 102 -20.42 -6.96 -3.58
CA ALA A 102 -20.62 -5.51 -3.49
C ALA A 102 -19.40 -4.72 -3.97
N ALA A 103 -18.20 -5.21 -3.69
CA ALA A 103 -16.95 -4.59 -4.15
C ALA A 103 -16.87 -4.60 -5.68
N GLY A 104 -17.16 -5.72 -6.35
CA GLY A 104 -17.23 -5.77 -7.82
C GLY A 104 -18.25 -4.78 -8.40
N VAL A 105 -19.44 -4.69 -7.81
CA VAL A 105 -20.46 -3.70 -8.21
C VAL A 105 -19.92 -2.27 -8.07
N PHE A 106 -19.21 -1.97 -6.98
CA PHE A 106 -18.57 -0.67 -6.78
C PHE A 106 -17.50 -0.38 -7.84
N ARG A 107 -16.62 -1.35 -8.16
CA ARG A 107 -15.59 -1.19 -9.21
C ARG A 107 -16.23 -0.95 -10.58
N GLY A 108 -17.31 -1.65 -10.90
CA GLY A 108 -18.08 -1.44 -12.13
C GLY A 108 -18.75 -0.06 -12.19
N ALA A 109 -19.29 0.41 -11.07
CA ALA A 109 -19.84 1.76 -10.95
C ALA A 109 -18.76 2.84 -11.07
N ALA A 110 -17.55 2.62 -10.54
CA ALA A 110 -16.41 3.51 -10.74
C ALA A 110 -15.99 3.58 -12.22
N THR A 111 -15.96 2.45 -12.93
CA THR A 111 -15.73 2.41 -14.39
C THR A 111 -16.81 3.16 -15.17
N LEU A 112 -18.09 2.95 -14.82
CA LEU A 112 -19.21 3.68 -15.42
C LEU A 112 -19.06 5.20 -15.25
N ARG A 113 -18.60 5.67 -14.08
CA ARG A 113 -18.31 7.09 -13.85
C ARG A 113 -17.17 7.62 -14.71
N GLN A 114 -16.11 6.85 -14.92
CA GLN A 114 -15.00 7.27 -15.79
C GLN A 114 -15.36 7.32 -17.29
N ALA A 115 -16.38 6.55 -17.71
CA ALA A 115 -16.90 6.56 -19.08
C ALA A 115 -17.72 7.82 -19.39
N LEU A 116 -18.19 8.54 -18.37
CA LEU A 116 -18.83 9.84 -18.52
C LEU A 116 -17.80 10.96 -18.82
N PRO A 117 -18.24 12.10 -19.39
CA PRO A 117 -17.42 13.31 -19.48
C PRO A 117 -16.78 13.70 -18.14
N PRO A 118 -15.59 14.32 -18.09
CA PRO A 118 -14.86 14.51 -16.84
C PRO A 118 -15.64 15.41 -15.86
N ARG A 119 -16.46 16.31 -16.39
CA ARG A 119 -17.42 17.13 -15.62
C ARG A 119 -18.39 16.31 -14.75
N ALA A 120 -18.62 15.02 -15.03
CA ALA A 120 -19.42 14.12 -14.18
C ALA A 120 -18.70 13.70 -12.89
N LEU A 121 -17.39 13.98 -12.77
CA LEU A 121 -16.60 13.75 -11.57
C LEU A 121 -16.56 14.97 -10.64
N ARG A 122 -17.13 16.11 -11.07
CA ARG A 122 -17.21 17.32 -10.22
C ARG A 122 -18.26 17.15 -9.13
N ARG A 123 -18.12 17.91 -8.05
CA ARG A 123 -19.08 17.93 -6.92
C ARG A 123 -20.38 18.69 -7.22
N ALA A 124 -20.46 19.42 -8.33
CA ALA A 124 -21.67 20.14 -8.76
C ALA A 124 -22.05 19.74 -10.19
N ALA A 125 -23.35 19.52 -10.42
CA ALA A 125 -23.89 19.05 -11.69
C ALA A 125 -24.08 20.18 -12.71
N PRO A 126 -23.86 19.94 -14.01
CA PRO A 126 -24.49 20.71 -15.08
C PRO A 126 -26.01 20.43 -15.13
N ALA A 127 -26.81 21.36 -15.62
CA ALA A 127 -28.26 21.18 -15.81
C ALA A 127 -28.63 20.11 -16.86
N ASP A 128 -27.70 19.76 -17.74
CA ASP A 128 -27.93 18.79 -18.82
C ASP A 128 -27.48 17.39 -18.38
N GLY A 129 -28.35 16.39 -18.56
CA GLY A 129 -28.04 14.98 -18.30
C GLY A 129 -26.89 14.41 -19.16
N TRP A 130 -26.62 13.12 -19.00
CA TRP A 130 -25.51 12.41 -19.62
C TRP A 130 -25.94 11.52 -20.77
N ARG A 131 -24.98 11.23 -21.66
CA ARG A 131 -25.11 10.26 -22.73
C ARG A 131 -23.94 9.29 -22.68
N LEU A 132 -24.22 8.00 -22.73
CA LEU A 132 -23.22 6.93 -22.74
C LEU A 132 -23.37 6.09 -24.01
N THR A 133 -22.27 5.90 -24.72
CA THR A 133 -22.22 4.99 -25.88
C THR A 133 -22.44 3.56 -25.41
N PRO A 134 -23.24 2.74 -26.12
CA PRO A 134 -23.42 1.34 -25.77
C PRO A 134 -22.11 0.57 -25.74
N ALA A 135 -21.91 -0.25 -24.72
CA ALA A 135 -20.70 -1.03 -24.54
C ALA A 135 -20.91 -2.23 -23.61
N ARG A 136 -20.00 -3.19 -23.69
CA ARG A 136 -19.80 -4.21 -22.67
C ARG A 136 -18.39 -4.13 -22.10
N VAL A 137 -18.28 -4.21 -20.79
CA VAL A 137 -17.00 -4.34 -20.08
C VAL A 137 -17.05 -5.61 -19.22
N ARG A 138 -15.97 -6.38 -19.23
CA ARG A 138 -15.71 -7.41 -18.22
C ARG A 138 -14.33 -7.18 -17.63
N ASP A 139 -14.23 -7.28 -16.32
CA ASP A 139 -13.03 -6.85 -15.63
C ASP A 139 -12.94 -7.47 -14.24
N ALA A 140 -11.73 -7.68 -13.75
CA ALA A 140 -11.45 -8.08 -12.37
C ALA A 140 -9.98 -7.80 -12.05
N PRO A 141 -9.61 -7.60 -10.78
CA PRO A 141 -8.26 -7.21 -10.42
C PRO A 141 -7.22 -8.30 -10.76
N ARG A 142 -5.97 -7.85 -10.96
CA ARG A 142 -4.78 -8.71 -11.00
C ARG A 142 -4.38 -9.17 -9.61
N PHE A 143 -4.29 -8.24 -8.66
CA PHE A 143 -3.87 -8.48 -7.28
C PHE A 143 -4.97 -8.19 -6.26
N GLY A 144 -4.97 -8.93 -5.16
CA GLY A 144 -5.88 -8.72 -4.04
C GLY A 144 -5.51 -7.50 -3.19
N TRP A 145 -4.22 -7.17 -3.12
CA TRP A 145 -3.69 -5.99 -2.44
C TRP A 145 -3.25 -4.92 -3.44
N ARG A 146 -3.91 -3.76 -3.42
CA ARG A 146 -3.58 -2.61 -4.27
C ARG A 146 -3.51 -1.38 -3.38
N GLY A 147 -2.35 -1.24 -2.74
CA GLY A 147 -2.12 -0.37 -1.60
C GLY A 147 -1.61 1.02 -1.97
N MET A 148 -1.99 1.99 -1.15
CA MET A 148 -1.37 3.30 -1.07
C MET A 148 -1.04 3.56 0.39
N MET A 149 0.24 3.73 0.73
CA MET A 149 0.65 4.20 2.04
C MET A 149 0.66 5.72 2.07
N LEU A 150 0.05 6.28 3.11
CA LEU A 150 0.02 7.72 3.37
C LEU A 150 0.62 8.01 4.74
N ASP A 151 1.77 8.67 4.75
CA ASP A 151 2.38 9.22 5.95
C ASP A 151 1.68 10.52 6.35
N VAL A 152 1.19 10.52 7.59
CA VAL A 152 0.63 11.71 8.24
C VAL A 152 1.39 12.08 9.51
N ALA A 153 2.39 11.28 9.87
CA ALA A 153 3.27 11.50 10.99
C ALA A 153 4.26 12.64 10.69
N ARG A 154 4.92 12.65 9.54
CA ARG A 154 5.91 13.70 9.22
C ARG A 154 5.23 15.03 8.89
N HIS A 155 4.22 15.06 8.03
CA HIS A 155 3.32 16.20 7.86
C HIS A 155 1.85 15.79 8.02
N PHE A 156 1.15 16.40 8.98
CA PHE A 156 -0.22 16.07 9.30
C PHE A 156 -1.13 16.53 8.17
N LEU A 157 -1.95 15.59 7.68
CA LEU A 157 -3.00 15.88 6.71
C LEU A 157 -4.34 16.00 7.42
N PRO A 158 -5.06 17.13 7.31
CA PRO A 158 -6.42 17.22 7.86
C PRO A 158 -7.35 16.13 7.30
N LYS A 159 -8.35 15.71 8.09
CA LYS A 159 -9.30 14.65 7.73
C LYS A 159 -9.85 14.77 6.31
N ASP A 160 -10.27 15.97 5.89
CA ASP A 160 -10.81 16.22 4.55
C ASP A 160 -9.84 15.83 3.42
N GLY A 161 -8.54 15.99 3.64
CA GLY A 161 -7.49 15.55 2.72
C GLY A 161 -7.39 14.03 2.63
N VAL A 162 -7.53 13.33 3.75
CA VAL A 162 -7.57 11.85 3.81
C VAL A 162 -8.82 11.33 3.09
N LEU A 163 -10.01 11.89 3.37
CA LEU A 163 -11.25 11.52 2.69
C LEU A 163 -11.17 11.75 1.18
N ARG A 164 -10.53 12.85 0.76
CA ARG A 164 -10.27 13.13 -0.65
C ARG A 164 -9.31 12.09 -1.25
N MET A 165 -8.25 11.68 -0.56
CA MET A 165 -7.36 10.61 -1.03
C MET A 165 -8.12 9.30 -1.21
N LEU A 166 -9.02 8.93 -0.28
CA LEU A 166 -9.88 7.74 -0.42
C LEU A 166 -10.80 7.81 -1.65
N ASP A 167 -11.35 8.98 -1.99
CA ASP A 167 -12.10 9.17 -3.24
C ASP A 167 -11.22 8.95 -4.48
N LEU A 168 -9.99 9.46 -4.46
CA LEU A 168 -9.04 9.28 -5.56
C LEU A 168 -8.63 7.81 -5.69
N MET A 169 -8.29 7.13 -4.59
CA MET A 169 -8.01 5.69 -4.55
C MET A 169 -9.18 4.88 -5.14
N ALA A 170 -10.42 5.22 -4.77
CA ALA A 170 -11.61 4.53 -5.25
C ALA A 170 -11.82 4.66 -6.78
N VAL A 171 -11.59 5.86 -7.34
CA VAL A 171 -11.64 6.09 -8.80
C VAL A 171 -10.60 5.23 -9.53
N HIS A 172 -9.44 5.01 -8.91
CA HIS A 172 -8.35 4.20 -9.45
C HIS A 172 -8.42 2.72 -9.03
N LYS A 173 -9.50 2.29 -8.36
CA LYS A 173 -9.72 0.90 -7.90
C LYS A 173 -8.65 0.37 -6.92
N LEU A 174 -7.93 1.24 -6.24
CA LEU A 174 -7.08 0.88 -5.09
C LEU A 174 -7.97 0.51 -3.89
N ASN A 175 -7.54 -0.46 -3.09
CA ASN A 175 -8.38 -1.07 -2.06
C ASN A 175 -7.72 -1.18 -0.68
N VAL A 176 -6.48 -0.72 -0.52
CA VAL A 176 -5.85 -0.66 0.80
C VAL A 176 -5.23 0.71 1.02
N LEU A 177 -5.64 1.40 2.08
CA LEU A 177 -4.94 2.55 2.63
C LEU A 177 -4.05 2.03 3.77
N HIS A 178 -2.74 2.03 3.57
CA HIS A 178 -1.79 1.83 4.66
C HIS A 178 -1.58 3.19 5.34
N PHE A 179 -1.98 3.31 6.59
CA PHE A 179 -2.08 4.60 7.27
C PHE A 179 -0.98 4.74 8.32
N HIS A 180 0.12 5.40 7.94
CA HIS A 180 1.29 5.63 8.77
C HIS A 180 1.01 6.77 9.76
N LEU A 181 0.60 6.38 10.99
CA LEU A 181 0.00 7.27 11.99
C LEU A 181 1.00 7.82 13.00
N THR A 182 2.19 7.23 13.13
CA THR A 182 3.14 7.58 14.19
C THR A 182 4.57 7.50 13.68
N ASP A 183 5.37 8.48 14.08
CA ASP A 183 6.81 8.49 13.83
C ASP A 183 7.52 9.42 14.84
N ASP A 184 8.82 9.62 14.69
CA ASP A 184 9.65 10.50 15.50
C ASP A 184 9.15 11.95 15.53
N GLN A 185 8.62 12.45 14.41
CA GLN A 185 8.17 13.85 14.26
C GLN A 185 6.68 14.04 14.58
N GLY A 186 5.97 12.98 14.98
CA GLY A 186 4.54 13.08 15.24
C GLY A 186 3.80 11.82 15.60
N TRP A 187 2.91 11.93 16.57
CA TRP A 187 1.88 10.92 16.89
C TRP A 187 0.49 11.44 16.52
N ARG A 188 -0.25 10.71 15.65
CA ARG A 188 -1.48 11.23 15.02
C ARG A 188 -2.77 10.58 15.46
N MET A 189 -2.74 9.60 16.35
CA MET A 189 -3.95 8.90 16.81
C MET A 189 -4.27 9.21 18.28
N GLU A 190 -5.50 9.59 18.59
CA GLU A 190 -5.94 9.66 19.98
C GLU A 190 -5.97 8.27 20.64
N ILE A 191 -5.18 8.12 21.72
CA ILE A 191 -5.23 6.99 22.65
C ILE A 191 -5.73 7.53 23.98
N ARG A 192 -6.95 7.19 24.37
CA ARG A 192 -7.64 7.77 25.53
C ARG A 192 -6.92 7.42 26.83
N ARG A 193 -6.34 6.22 26.92
CA ARG A 193 -5.53 5.81 28.08
C ARG A 193 -4.24 6.63 28.22
N TYR A 194 -3.71 7.15 27.11
CA TYR A 194 -2.42 7.85 27.07
C TYR A 194 -2.54 9.22 26.39
N PRO A 195 -3.22 10.20 27.01
CA PRO A 195 -3.53 11.48 26.39
C PRO A 195 -2.29 12.26 25.93
N ARG A 196 -1.16 12.16 26.65
CA ARG A 196 0.08 12.86 26.27
C ARG A 196 0.63 12.48 24.90
N LEU A 197 0.27 11.31 24.35
CA LEU A 197 0.64 10.94 22.97
C LEU A 197 0.13 11.98 21.98
N THR A 198 -1.02 12.61 22.23
CA THR A 198 -1.55 13.70 21.38
C THR A 198 -1.40 15.09 21.98
N GLU A 199 -1.39 15.25 23.31
CA GLU A 199 -1.13 16.56 23.93
C GLU A 199 0.32 17.04 23.69
N VAL A 200 1.27 16.11 23.64
CA VAL A 200 2.70 16.37 23.40
C VAL A 200 3.12 15.83 22.04
N GLY A 201 2.95 14.52 21.81
CA GLY A 201 3.50 13.82 20.65
C GLY A 201 2.95 14.30 19.30
N ALA A 202 1.77 14.94 19.26
CA ALA A 202 1.17 15.44 18.03
C ALA A 202 1.74 16.78 17.55
N TRP A 203 2.67 17.41 18.27
CA TRP A 203 3.14 18.75 17.94
C TRP A 203 4.65 18.86 18.01
N ARG A 204 5.23 19.58 17.05
CA ARG A 204 6.64 19.98 17.07
C ARG A 204 6.76 21.49 16.87
N PRO A 205 7.77 22.14 17.47
CA PRO A 205 7.87 23.60 17.45
C PRO A 205 8.33 24.18 16.10
N ARG A 206 8.98 23.39 15.26
CA ARG A 206 9.55 23.78 13.96
C ARG A 206 9.74 22.57 13.07
N THR A 207 9.96 22.78 11.78
CA THR A 207 10.19 21.70 10.79
C THR A 207 11.40 22.02 9.91
N ARG A 208 12.23 21.01 9.63
CA ARG A 208 13.28 21.10 8.61
C ARG A 208 12.67 21.38 7.24
N VAL A 209 13.18 22.38 6.52
CA VAL A 209 12.71 22.70 5.17
C VAL A 209 13.68 22.14 4.14
N GLY A 210 13.22 21.15 3.37
CA GLY A 210 14.03 20.42 2.41
C GLY A 210 14.75 19.22 3.03
N HIS A 211 15.88 18.84 2.43
CA HIS A 211 16.66 17.71 2.91
C HIS A 211 17.22 17.92 4.33
N ARG A 212 17.52 16.88 5.11
CA ARG A 212 18.08 17.03 6.48
C ARG A 212 19.39 17.82 6.54
N ALA A 213 20.14 17.81 5.43
CA ALA A 213 21.35 18.62 5.25
C ALA A 213 21.06 20.11 4.91
N SER A 214 19.80 20.46 4.65
CA SER A 214 19.36 21.83 4.41
C SER A 214 19.59 22.68 5.65
N PRO A 215 20.14 23.90 5.52
CA PRO A 215 20.25 24.82 6.66
C PRO A 215 18.90 25.47 7.01
N LEU A 216 17.85 25.24 6.22
CA LEU A 216 16.58 25.94 6.31
C LEU A 216 15.63 25.29 7.30
N TRP A 217 14.83 26.14 7.94
CA TRP A 217 13.82 25.74 8.90
C TRP A 217 12.57 26.60 8.75
N ASP A 218 11.42 25.97 8.93
CA ASP A 218 10.16 26.66 9.18
C ASP A 218 9.95 26.68 10.70
N GLU A 219 10.01 27.87 11.29
CA GLU A 219 9.83 28.09 12.74
C GLU A 219 8.36 28.07 13.16
N ARG A 220 7.43 27.76 12.24
CA ARG A 220 6.02 27.56 12.57
C ARG A 220 5.85 26.22 13.27
N PRO A 221 5.17 26.19 14.44
CA PRO A 221 4.73 24.94 15.02
C PRO A 221 3.88 24.15 14.03
N HIS A 222 4.13 22.86 13.93
CA HIS A 222 3.42 21.95 13.05
C HIS A 222 2.84 20.80 13.87
N GLY A 223 1.60 20.42 13.57
CA GLY A 223 0.98 19.28 14.22
C GLY A 223 -0.50 19.16 13.96
N GLY A 224 -1.11 18.27 14.73
CA GLY A 224 -2.47 17.80 14.57
C GLY A 224 -2.54 16.29 14.80
N TYR A 225 -3.73 15.83 15.15
CA TYR A 225 -4.04 14.41 15.34
C TYR A 225 -5.52 14.18 15.01
N TYR A 226 -5.88 12.92 14.81
CA TYR A 226 -7.25 12.48 14.64
C TYR A 226 -7.78 11.99 15.97
N THR A 227 -8.97 12.48 16.35
CA THR A 227 -9.73 11.84 17.42
C THR A 227 -10.11 10.42 16.99
N GLN A 228 -10.48 9.56 17.94
CA GLN A 228 -10.99 8.24 17.56
C GLN A 228 -12.24 8.32 16.69
N ASP A 229 -13.06 9.37 16.84
CA ASP A 229 -14.26 9.55 16.01
C ASP A 229 -13.90 10.02 14.59
N ASP A 230 -12.87 10.85 14.43
CA ASP A 230 -12.32 11.16 13.11
C ASP A 230 -11.81 9.91 12.39
N LEU A 231 -11.11 9.03 13.12
CA LEU A 231 -10.61 7.77 12.57
C LEU A 231 -11.75 6.79 12.23
N ARG A 232 -12.77 6.69 13.09
CA ARG A 232 -13.98 5.90 12.81
C ARG A 232 -14.70 6.41 11.56
N GLU A 233 -14.77 7.73 11.36
CA GLU A 233 -15.32 8.32 10.15
C GLU A 233 -14.47 7.98 8.91
N ILE A 234 -13.14 8.11 8.99
CA ILE A 234 -12.22 7.74 7.90
C ILE A 234 -12.40 6.26 7.52
N VAL A 235 -12.43 5.37 8.52
CA VAL A 235 -12.63 3.93 8.34
C VAL A 235 -13.99 3.64 7.68
N ALA A 236 -15.08 4.26 8.16
CA ALA A 236 -16.40 4.07 7.59
C ALA A 236 -16.48 4.60 6.15
N TYR A 237 -15.88 5.77 5.88
CA TYR A 237 -15.82 6.38 4.55
C TYR A 237 -15.02 5.53 3.55
N ALA A 238 -13.92 4.92 4.01
CA ALA A 238 -13.13 3.97 3.25
C ALA A 238 -13.92 2.68 2.96
N ALA A 239 -14.64 2.15 3.95
CA ALA A 239 -15.45 0.94 3.81
C ALA A 239 -16.58 1.11 2.77
N GLU A 240 -17.23 2.28 2.70
CA GLU A 240 -18.21 2.60 1.65
C GLU A 240 -17.61 2.59 0.23
N ARG A 241 -16.28 2.67 0.11
CA ARG A 241 -15.50 2.63 -1.13
C ARG A 241 -14.78 1.29 -1.33
N HIS A 242 -15.04 0.33 -0.46
CA HIS A 242 -14.35 -0.96 -0.43
C HIS A 242 -12.83 -0.78 -0.35
N ILE A 243 -12.38 0.10 0.55
CA ILE A 243 -10.97 0.33 0.90
C ILE A 243 -10.78 -0.11 2.35
N THR A 244 -9.84 -1.02 2.58
CA THR A 244 -9.39 -1.42 3.92
C THR A 244 -8.39 -0.37 4.43
N VAL A 245 -8.56 0.09 5.67
CA VAL A 245 -7.60 0.99 6.32
C VAL A 245 -6.74 0.17 7.28
N VAL A 246 -5.46 -0.01 6.94
CA VAL A 246 -4.46 -0.73 7.74
C VAL A 246 -3.72 0.31 8.58
N PRO A 247 -3.94 0.38 9.90
CA PRO A 247 -3.21 1.30 10.76
C PRO A 247 -1.76 0.84 10.93
N GLU A 248 -0.84 1.78 10.99
CA GLU A 248 0.55 1.55 11.39
C GLU A 248 0.90 2.33 12.65
N ILE A 249 1.45 1.61 13.64
CA ILE A 249 2.06 2.17 14.84
C ILE A 249 3.50 1.66 14.90
N GLU A 250 4.46 2.55 14.67
CA GLU A 250 5.89 2.24 14.61
C GLU A 250 6.44 1.73 15.95
N LEU A 251 7.21 0.64 15.88
CA LEU A 251 8.04 0.11 16.96
C LEU A 251 9.17 -0.78 16.41
N PRO A 252 10.33 -0.89 17.10
CA PRO A 252 10.76 -0.12 18.26
C PRO A 252 11.56 1.15 17.92
N GLY A 253 11.96 1.30 16.65
CA GLY A 253 12.44 2.55 16.07
C GLY A 253 11.30 3.54 15.85
N HIS A 254 11.62 4.69 15.24
CA HIS A 254 10.63 5.71 14.86
C HIS A 254 9.63 6.10 15.96
N SER A 255 10.06 6.03 17.21
CA SER A 255 9.19 6.15 18.39
C SER A 255 9.46 7.41 19.21
N GLN A 256 10.26 8.37 18.70
CA GLN A 256 10.67 9.53 19.47
C GLN A 256 9.50 10.43 19.90
N ALA A 257 8.39 10.50 19.13
CA ALA A 257 7.20 11.23 19.57
C ALA A 257 6.53 10.58 20.79
N ALA A 258 6.49 9.24 20.86
CA ALA A 258 5.99 8.51 22.01
C ALA A 258 6.90 8.69 23.23
N ILE A 259 8.22 8.62 23.05
CA ILE A 259 9.21 8.85 24.11
C ILE A 259 9.16 10.30 24.62
N ALA A 260 8.98 11.29 23.74
CA ALA A 260 8.79 12.68 24.16
C ALA A 260 7.51 12.88 25.00
N ALA A 261 6.46 12.12 24.69
CA ALA A 261 5.21 12.13 25.43
C ALA A 261 5.30 11.37 26.76
N TYR A 262 6.05 10.27 26.81
CA TYR A 262 6.27 9.43 27.99
C TYR A 262 7.75 9.00 28.04
N PRO A 263 8.62 9.81 28.67
CA PRO A 263 10.08 9.55 28.72
C PRO A 263 10.46 8.18 29.26
N GLU A 264 9.62 7.59 30.10
CA GLU A 264 9.78 6.24 30.66
C GLU A 264 9.77 5.12 29.60
N LEU A 265 9.26 5.38 28.38
CA LEU A 265 9.27 4.41 27.28
C LEU A 265 10.64 4.25 26.62
N GLY A 266 11.50 5.26 26.73
CA GLY A 266 12.82 5.25 26.10
C GLY A 266 13.89 4.54 26.94
N THR A 267 15.07 4.36 26.35
CA THR A 267 16.24 3.73 27.00
C THR A 267 16.91 4.63 28.05
N SER A 268 16.20 4.94 29.14
CA SER A 268 16.59 5.94 30.16
C SER A 268 17.87 5.62 30.94
N ASP A 269 18.33 4.36 30.90
CA ASP A 269 19.59 3.94 31.49
C ASP A 269 20.81 4.15 30.57
N ALA A 270 20.57 4.47 29.29
CA ALA A 270 21.61 4.79 28.31
C ALA A 270 21.62 6.28 27.90
N VAL A 271 20.47 6.96 27.93
CA VAL A 271 20.32 8.37 27.52
C VAL A 271 19.37 9.12 28.45
N ASP A 272 19.49 10.45 28.50
CA ASP A 272 18.55 11.32 29.21
C ASP A 272 17.23 11.45 28.41
N THR A 273 16.26 10.58 28.72
CA THR A 273 14.96 10.57 28.03
C THR A 273 14.07 11.75 28.42
N ASP A 274 14.25 12.37 29.59
CA ASP A 274 13.51 13.56 30.02
C ASP A 274 13.84 14.80 29.17
N ALA A 275 15.01 14.81 28.53
CA ALA A 275 15.42 15.83 27.56
C ALA A 275 14.85 15.61 26.14
N VAL A 276 14.27 14.44 25.85
CA VAL A 276 13.75 14.11 24.51
C VAL A 276 12.52 14.94 24.20
N ARG A 277 12.45 15.44 22.97
CA ARG A 277 11.32 16.21 22.43
C ARG A 277 10.91 15.58 21.09
N VAL A 278 9.68 15.83 20.67
CA VAL A 278 9.20 15.44 19.34
C VAL A 278 10.20 15.96 18.30
N TRP A 279 10.63 15.09 17.39
CA TRP A 279 11.75 15.41 16.52
C TRP A 279 11.36 16.46 15.50
N THR A 280 12.26 17.42 15.27
CA THR A 280 12.03 18.54 14.34
C THR A 280 12.74 18.35 13.00
N ASP A 281 13.67 17.39 12.95
CA ASP A 281 14.43 17.00 11.77
C ASP A 281 13.93 15.65 11.25
N TRP A 282 14.59 15.10 10.24
CA TRP A 282 14.22 13.82 9.67
C TRP A 282 15.41 12.89 9.41
N GLY A 283 15.11 11.62 9.21
CA GLY A 283 16.06 10.53 8.93
C GLY A 283 15.86 9.41 9.94
N VAL A 284 16.92 8.67 10.23
CA VAL A 284 16.90 7.64 11.27
C VAL A 284 17.15 8.27 12.64
N SER A 285 16.18 8.19 13.55
CA SER A 285 16.36 8.61 14.94
C SER A 285 17.16 7.56 15.73
N PRO A 286 18.09 7.97 16.61
CA PRO A 286 18.78 7.04 17.49
C PRO A 286 17.95 6.62 18.71
N TYR A 287 16.80 7.26 18.97
CA TYR A 287 16.00 7.00 20.16
C TYR A 287 15.12 5.77 19.97
N LEU A 288 15.36 4.75 20.79
CA LEU A 288 14.62 3.50 20.75
C LEU A 288 13.71 3.34 21.97
N LEU A 289 12.63 2.58 21.78
CA LEU A 289 11.86 2.02 22.89
C LEU A 289 12.75 1.10 23.74
N SER A 290 12.59 1.18 25.06
CA SER A 290 13.25 0.27 26.00
C SER A 290 12.54 -1.08 26.01
N PRO A 291 13.25 -2.23 25.92
CA PRO A 291 12.64 -3.56 25.82
C PRO A 291 12.21 -4.11 27.19
N THR A 292 11.37 -3.35 27.89
CA THR A 292 10.82 -3.68 29.21
C THR A 292 9.39 -4.20 29.11
N ASP A 293 8.95 -4.93 30.14
CA ASP A 293 7.55 -5.39 30.21
C ASP A 293 6.55 -4.22 30.29
N ASP A 294 6.96 -3.07 30.84
CA ASP A 294 6.11 -1.88 30.93
C ASP A 294 5.95 -1.21 29.57
N THR A 295 7.00 -1.16 28.75
CA THR A 295 6.92 -0.72 27.35
C THR A 295 6.02 -1.66 26.53
N LEU A 296 6.18 -2.98 26.68
CA LEU A 296 5.31 -3.95 26.01
C LEU A 296 3.85 -3.71 26.38
N ARG A 297 3.56 -3.62 27.68
CA ARG A 297 2.21 -3.36 28.20
C ARG A 297 1.63 -2.03 27.72
N PHE A 298 2.44 -0.99 27.64
CA PHE A 298 2.02 0.31 27.09
C PHE A 298 1.53 0.15 25.65
N TYR A 299 2.31 -0.51 24.80
CA TYR A 299 1.94 -0.71 23.40
C TYR A 299 0.80 -1.72 23.22
N GLU A 300 0.66 -2.73 24.09
CA GLU A 300 -0.54 -3.58 24.10
C GLU A 300 -1.80 -2.74 24.34
N HIS A 301 -1.77 -1.82 25.30
CA HIS A 301 -2.91 -0.93 25.55
C HIS A 301 -3.18 0.04 24.40
N VAL A 302 -2.14 0.55 23.74
CA VAL A 302 -2.30 1.35 22.50
C VAL A 302 -2.99 0.50 21.44
N LEU A 303 -2.50 -0.72 21.21
CA LEU A 303 -3.03 -1.61 20.20
C LEU A 303 -4.46 -2.06 20.52
N GLU A 304 -4.84 -2.21 21.80
CA GLU A 304 -6.25 -2.42 22.20
C GLU A 304 -7.16 -1.34 21.60
N GLU A 305 -6.82 -0.06 21.79
CA GLU A 305 -7.60 1.06 21.25
C GLU A 305 -7.52 1.16 19.71
N VAL A 306 -6.39 0.77 19.10
CA VAL A 306 -6.28 0.61 17.64
C VAL A 306 -7.28 -0.44 17.14
N LEU A 307 -7.35 -1.62 17.76
CA LEU A 307 -8.25 -2.69 17.33
C LEU A 307 -9.73 -2.35 17.51
N GLU A 308 -10.07 -1.44 18.42
CA GLU A 308 -11.43 -0.91 18.60
C GLU A 308 -11.85 0.03 17.45
N VAL A 309 -10.91 0.79 16.90
CA VAL A 309 -11.16 1.77 15.83
C VAL A 309 -11.07 1.14 14.44
N PHE A 310 -10.08 0.27 14.24
CA PHE A 310 -9.76 -0.30 12.93
C PHE A 310 -10.26 -1.76 12.83
N PRO A 311 -11.29 -2.03 12.01
CA PRO A 311 -11.78 -3.40 11.81
C PRO A 311 -10.87 -4.23 10.89
N SER A 312 -9.82 -3.62 10.32
CA SER A 312 -8.88 -4.28 9.41
C SER A 312 -8.36 -5.60 9.99
N PRO A 313 -8.30 -6.67 9.18
CA PRO A 313 -7.64 -7.90 9.61
C PRO A 313 -6.12 -7.71 9.77
N PHE A 314 -5.56 -6.62 9.25
CA PHE A 314 -4.14 -6.30 9.31
C PHE A 314 -3.84 -5.09 10.20
N VAL A 315 -2.73 -5.16 10.92
CA VAL A 315 -2.12 -4.03 11.65
C VAL A 315 -0.63 -4.01 11.31
N HIS A 316 -0.14 -2.87 10.84
CA HIS A 316 1.29 -2.68 10.59
C HIS A 316 1.97 -2.20 11.88
N ILE A 317 3.15 -2.74 12.20
CA ILE A 317 3.91 -2.34 13.39
C ILE A 317 5.24 -1.65 13.04
N GLY A 318 5.46 -1.40 11.74
CA GLY A 318 6.70 -0.83 11.23
C GLY A 318 7.85 -1.81 11.34
N GLY A 319 8.89 -1.42 12.09
CA GLY A 319 10.03 -2.27 12.41
C GLY A 319 11.26 -2.01 11.56
N ASP A 320 11.29 -0.94 10.78
CA ASP A 320 12.42 -0.51 9.98
C ASP A 320 13.45 0.30 10.79
N GLU A 321 14.58 0.59 10.15
CA GLU A 321 15.59 1.58 10.53
C GLU A 321 15.80 1.76 12.05
N THR A 322 16.16 0.69 12.76
CA THR A 322 16.30 0.68 14.23
C THR A 322 17.79 0.62 14.64
N PRO A 323 18.50 1.75 14.88
CA PRO A 323 19.92 1.76 15.24
C PRO A 323 20.16 1.22 16.65
N LYS A 324 20.99 0.17 16.77
CA LYS A 324 21.13 -0.59 18.02
C LYS A 324 22.02 0.05 19.07
N GLU A 325 22.59 1.23 18.82
CA GLU A 325 23.58 1.87 19.69
C GLU A 325 23.05 2.10 21.11
N GLN A 326 21.79 2.51 21.28
CA GLN A 326 21.20 2.70 22.61
C GLN A 326 21.03 1.38 23.36
N TRP A 327 20.60 0.31 22.70
CA TRP A 327 20.46 -1.01 23.32
C TRP A 327 21.81 -1.63 23.68
N ARG A 328 22.86 -1.39 22.87
CA ARG A 328 24.24 -1.80 23.22
C ARG A 328 24.75 -1.12 24.50
N ALA A 329 24.34 0.14 24.71
CA ALA A 329 24.73 0.92 25.88
C ALA A 329 23.82 0.72 27.11
N SER A 330 22.63 0.11 26.94
CA SER A 330 21.62 -0.07 27.99
C SER A 330 21.84 -1.36 28.76
N ALA A 331 22.06 -1.25 30.07
CA ALA A 331 22.12 -2.40 30.97
C ALA A 331 20.78 -3.17 31.00
N VAL A 332 19.66 -2.47 30.86
CA VAL A 332 18.31 -3.07 30.77
C VAL A 332 18.17 -3.93 29.51
N ALA A 333 18.57 -3.41 28.34
CA ALA A 333 18.51 -4.16 27.09
C ALA A 333 19.46 -5.37 27.10
N GLN A 334 20.70 -5.19 27.59
CA GLN A 334 21.65 -6.30 27.75
C GLN A 334 21.16 -7.37 28.73
N ALA A 335 20.49 -6.97 29.82
CA ALA A 335 19.86 -7.91 30.74
C ALA A 335 18.70 -8.68 30.10
N ARG A 336 17.89 -8.03 29.25
CA ARG A 336 16.85 -8.70 28.46
C ARG A 336 17.45 -9.71 27.49
N ILE A 337 18.50 -9.35 26.76
CA ILE A 337 19.23 -10.27 25.86
C ILE A 337 19.67 -11.52 26.63
N ALA A 338 20.31 -11.35 27.79
CA ALA A 338 20.77 -12.47 28.61
C ALA A 338 19.60 -13.33 29.14
N THR A 339 18.55 -12.70 29.65
CA THR A 339 17.38 -13.38 30.25
C THR A 339 16.62 -14.21 29.22
N GLU A 340 16.42 -13.65 28.04
CA GLU A 340 15.73 -14.31 26.94
C GLU A 340 16.66 -15.22 26.14
N GLY A 341 17.96 -15.30 26.46
CA GLY A 341 18.96 -16.09 25.72
C GLY A 341 19.09 -15.70 24.25
N LEU A 342 19.04 -14.40 23.96
CA LEU A 342 19.16 -13.83 22.62
C LEU A 342 20.63 -13.66 22.24
N ARG A 343 20.92 -13.65 20.93
CA ARG A 343 22.30 -13.54 20.42
C ARG A 343 22.86 -12.12 20.55
N ASP A 344 22.04 -11.13 20.20
CA ASP A 344 22.43 -9.74 19.98
C ASP A 344 21.19 -8.83 19.99
N GLU A 345 21.40 -7.54 19.74
CA GLU A 345 20.34 -6.53 19.68
C GLU A 345 19.40 -6.69 18.48
N ASP A 346 19.84 -7.32 17.39
CA ASP A 346 18.97 -7.64 16.27
C ASP A 346 17.96 -8.73 16.68
N ALA A 347 18.43 -9.78 17.35
CA ALA A 347 17.55 -10.79 17.95
C ALA A 347 16.60 -10.20 19.02
N LEU A 348 16.99 -9.10 19.68
CA LEU A 348 16.14 -8.36 20.62
C LEU A 348 15.00 -7.61 19.93
N GLN A 349 15.27 -6.97 18.78
CA GLN A 349 14.21 -6.40 17.94
C GLN A 349 13.23 -7.50 17.52
N SER A 350 13.74 -8.61 17.00
CA SER A 350 12.90 -9.74 16.58
C SER A 350 12.08 -10.32 17.73
N TRP A 351 12.61 -10.32 18.96
CA TRP A 351 11.85 -10.73 20.15
C TRP A 351 10.67 -9.81 20.42
N MET A 352 10.86 -8.49 20.33
CA MET A 352 9.81 -7.51 20.53
C MET A 352 8.76 -7.57 19.41
N VAL A 353 9.19 -7.71 18.15
CA VAL A 353 8.30 -7.93 17.00
C VAL A 353 7.45 -9.19 17.18
N ARG A 354 8.08 -10.34 17.53
CA ARG A 354 7.37 -11.61 17.79
C ARG A 354 6.38 -11.52 18.96
N HIS A 355 6.62 -10.64 19.93
CA HIS A 355 5.67 -10.40 21.01
C HIS A 355 4.35 -9.84 20.45
N PHE A 356 4.43 -8.76 19.68
CA PHE A 356 3.24 -8.12 19.11
C PHE A 356 2.58 -8.95 18.01
N ASP A 357 3.37 -9.68 17.22
CA ASP A 357 2.86 -10.64 16.25
C ASP A 357 1.93 -11.68 16.90
N ARG A 358 2.41 -12.36 17.95
CA ARG A 358 1.59 -13.32 18.72
C ARG A 358 0.39 -12.65 19.36
N TRP A 359 0.59 -11.48 19.98
CA TRP A 359 -0.47 -10.76 20.66
C TRP A 359 -1.61 -10.36 19.71
N LEU A 360 -1.28 -9.95 18.48
CA LEU A 360 -2.23 -9.64 17.40
C LEU A 360 -2.91 -10.91 16.88
N ALA A 361 -2.15 -11.98 16.65
CA ALA A 361 -2.66 -13.26 16.17
C ALA A 361 -3.69 -13.88 17.14
N GLU A 362 -3.43 -13.83 18.45
CA GLU A 362 -4.36 -14.26 19.50
C GLU A 362 -5.69 -13.49 19.49
N ARG A 363 -5.70 -12.31 18.88
CA ARG A 363 -6.88 -11.43 18.70
C ARG A 363 -7.47 -11.49 17.29
N GLY A 364 -7.05 -12.46 16.48
CA GLY A 364 -7.54 -12.68 15.12
C GLY A 364 -7.06 -11.63 14.12
N ARG A 365 -5.94 -10.95 14.41
CA ARG A 365 -5.31 -9.96 13.53
C ARG A 365 -4.00 -10.52 12.98
N ARG A 366 -3.65 -10.07 11.78
CA ARG A 366 -2.42 -10.42 11.07
C ARG A 366 -1.47 -9.25 11.15
N MET A 367 -0.26 -9.47 11.65
CA MET A 367 0.76 -8.43 11.68
C MET A 367 1.33 -8.18 10.28
N ILE A 368 1.64 -6.92 9.99
CA ILE A 368 2.49 -6.50 8.87
C ILE A 368 3.68 -5.72 9.42
N GLY A 369 4.86 -5.85 8.81
CA GLY A 369 6.02 -5.00 9.09
C GLY A 369 6.93 -4.87 7.88
N TRP A 370 7.83 -3.89 7.91
CA TRP A 370 8.86 -3.69 6.89
C TRP A 370 9.86 -4.85 6.89
N ASP A 371 10.51 -5.16 5.75
CA ASP A 371 11.40 -6.34 5.56
C ASP A 371 12.38 -6.64 6.71
N GLU A 372 12.82 -5.65 7.48
CA GLU A 372 13.59 -5.77 8.71
C GLU A 372 12.99 -6.74 9.73
N ILE A 373 11.67 -6.94 9.74
CA ILE A 373 11.05 -7.93 10.62
C ILE A 373 11.52 -9.35 10.31
N LEU A 374 12.19 -9.59 9.18
CA LEU A 374 12.83 -10.84 8.79
C LEU A 374 14.24 -11.03 9.39
N GLU A 375 14.85 -9.97 9.93
CA GLU A 375 16.17 -10.00 10.54
C GLU A 375 16.13 -10.66 11.93
N GLY A 376 17.32 -10.99 12.48
CA GLY A 376 17.46 -11.49 13.86
C GLY A 376 16.80 -12.85 14.15
N GLY A 377 16.52 -13.66 13.10
CA GLY A 377 16.10 -15.05 13.23
C GLY A 377 14.57 -15.26 13.26
N THR A 378 13.78 -14.33 12.75
CA THR A 378 12.32 -14.50 12.56
C THR A 378 11.95 -15.47 11.44
N LEU A 379 12.87 -15.73 10.51
CA LEU A 379 12.72 -16.69 9.40
C LEU A 379 13.09 -18.14 9.77
N GLU A 380 13.83 -18.38 10.87
CA GLU A 380 14.34 -19.70 11.22
C GLU A 380 13.43 -20.42 12.22
N ALA A 381 12.75 -21.49 11.76
CA ALA A 381 12.03 -22.42 12.64
C ALA A 381 12.96 -23.38 13.41
N ASP A 382 14.20 -23.58 12.93
CA ASP A 382 15.11 -24.65 13.38
C ASP A 382 15.91 -24.34 14.65
N SER A 383 15.80 -23.14 15.22
CA SER A 383 16.51 -22.75 16.45
C SER A 383 15.77 -23.13 17.75
N GLY A 384 14.65 -23.85 17.65
CA GLY A 384 13.79 -24.18 18.80
C GLY A 384 12.96 -23.00 19.33
N ARG A 385 12.97 -21.87 18.61
CA ARG A 385 12.11 -20.71 18.84
C ARG A 385 11.23 -20.52 17.61
N SER A 386 9.92 -20.35 17.80
CA SER A 386 9.00 -20.13 16.67
C SER A 386 9.29 -18.77 16.02
N GLY A 387 9.43 -18.76 14.69
CA GLY A 387 9.48 -17.55 13.86
C GLY A 387 8.19 -16.72 13.95
N LEU A 388 7.94 -15.87 12.95
CA LEU A 388 6.67 -15.14 12.87
C LEU A 388 5.48 -16.11 12.77
N THR A 389 4.32 -15.69 13.27
CA THR A 389 3.09 -16.47 13.24
C THR A 389 2.64 -16.74 11.80
N PRO A 390 2.00 -17.90 11.53
CA PRO A 390 1.39 -18.14 10.23
C PRO A 390 0.40 -17.02 9.89
N GLY A 391 0.64 -16.34 8.77
CA GLY A 391 -0.18 -15.22 8.33
C GLY A 391 0.41 -13.82 8.57
N ALA A 392 1.57 -13.69 9.22
CA ALA A 392 2.33 -12.44 9.17
C ALA A 392 2.64 -12.06 7.70
N VAL A 393 2.62 -10.76 7.42
CA VAL A 393 2.85 -10.20 6.08
C VAL A 393 4.09 -9.31 6.13
N VAL A 394 4.86 -9.30 5.05
CA VAL A 394 6.06 -8.48 4.92
C VAL A 394 5.87 -7.41 3.84
N SER A 395 6.18 -6.16 4.19
CA SER A 395 6.26 -5.03 3.24
C SER A 395 7.69 -4.90 2.71
N SER A 396 7.89 -5.39 1.48
CA SER A 396 9.20 -5.52 0.86
C SER A 396 9.63 -4.23 0.16
N TRP A 397 10.41 -3.41 0.86
CA TRP A 397 10.82 -2.08 0.39
C TRP A 397 12.25 -1.98 -0.11
N ARG A 398 13.15 -2.87 0.32
CA ARG A 398 14.58 -2.83 -0.05
C ARG A 398 14.90 -3.44 -1.42
N GLY A 399 13.89 -3.96 -2.13
CA GLY A 399 14.02 -4.67 -3.40
C GLY A 399 13.21 -5.97 -3.40
N LEU A 400 13.39 -6.81 -4.42
CA LEU A 400 12.61 -8.05 -4.56
C LEU A 400 13.17 -9.20 -3.72
N ALA A 401 14.44 -9.15 -3.35
CA ALA A 401 15.11 -10.24 -2.64
C ALA A 401 14.47 -10.55 -1.27
N GLY A 402 14.09 -9.51 -0.51
CA GLY A 402 13.39 -9.64 0.78
C GLY A 402 12.04 -10.35 0.61
N GLY A 403 11.22 -9.87 -0.32
CA GLY A 403 9.95 -10.49 -0.68
C GLY A 403 10.09 -11.95 -1.17
N VAL A 404 11.11 -12.27 -1.96
CA VAL A 404 11.38 -13.66 -2.38
C VAL A 404 11.70 -14.55 -1.17
N ALA A 405 12.51 -14.06 -0.23
CA ALA A 405 12.86 -14.79 0.98
C ALA A 405 11.64 -15.02 1.88
N ALA A 406 10.83 -13.98 2.11
CA ALA A 406 9.59 -14.07 2.88
C ALA A 406 8.60 -15.07 2.28
N ALA A 407 8.35 -15.00 0.98
CA ALA A 407 7.44 -15.90 0.28
C ALA A 407 7.92 -17.37 0.35
N ARG A 408 9.24 -17.62 0.28
CA ARG A 408 9.81 -18.96 0.43
C ARG A 408 9.70 -19.49 1.87
N ALA A 409 9.71 -18.60 2.84
CA ALA A 409 9.46 -18.92 4.25
C ALA A 409 7.96 -19.09 4.59
N GLY A 410 7.06 -18.92 3.61
CA GLY A 410 5.62 -19.11 3.78
C GLY A 410 4.88 -17.87 4.31
N HIS A 411 5.54 -16.71 4.31
CA HIS A 411 4.90 -15.43 4.65
C HIS A 411 4.33 -14.76 3.42
N ASP A 412 3.19 -14.10 3.60
CA ASP A 412 2.61 -13.26 2.56
C ASP A 412 3.43 -11.97 2.40
N VAL A 413 3.44 -11.41 1.20
CA VAL A 413 4.29 -10.27 0.83
C VAL A 413 3.49 -9.21 0.09
N VAL A 414 3.75 -7.95 0.42
CA VAL A 414 3.37 -6.78 -0.34
C VAL A 414 4.65 -6.14 -0.87
N LEU A 415 4.77 -6.00 -2.19
CA LEU A 415 5.95 -5.37 -2.77
C LEU A 415 5.77 -3.85 -2.83
N CYS A 416 6.78 -3.13 -2.36
CA CYS A 416 6.82 -1.67 -2.33
C CYS A 416 8.26 -1.13 -2.44
N PRO A 417 9.06 -1.55 -3.45
CA PRO A 417 10.47 -1.17 -3.54
C PRO A 417 10.69 0.34 -3.60
N GLU A 418 11.65 0.82 -2.82
CA GLU A 418 11.98 2.23 -2.61
C GLU A 418 12.26 2.98 -3.91
N HIS A 419 12.97 2.33 -4.84
CA HIS A 419 13.46 3.00 -6.02
C HIS A 419 12.38 3.19 -7.09
N THR A 420 11.28 2.45 -6.98
CA THR A 420 10.24 2.43 -8.02
C THR A 420 8.89 2.90 -7.48
N LEU A 421 8.44 2.40 -6.32
CA LEU A 421 7.09 2.62 -5.79
C LEU A 421 7.01 3.65 -4.65
N TYR A 422 8.12 4.31 -4.31
CA TYR A 422 8.07 5.47 -3.41
C TYR A 422 7.75 6.73 -4.21
N LEU A 423 6.60 7.29 -3.92
CA LEU A 423 6.08 8.46 -4.60
C LEU A 423 6.70 9.75 -4.07
N ASP A 424 7.42 9.80 -2.94
CA ASP A 424 8.17 11.00 -2.50
C ASP A 424 9.41 11.30 -3.37
N ARG A 425 9.85 10.33 -4.19
CA ARG A 425 11.01 10.46 -5.09
C ARG A 425 10.76 11.45 -6.23
N ARG A 426 11.82 12.12 -6.67
CA ARG A 426 11.78 13.09 -7.79
C ARG A 426 11.28 12.43 -9.08
N GLN A 427 10.49 13.15 -9.86
CA GLN A 427 9.78 12.60 -11.04
C GLN A 427 10.50 12.82 -12.37
N ALA A 428 11.56 13.62 -12.37
CA ALA A 428 12.39 13.88 -13.53
C ALA A 428 13.81 14.27 -13.08
N PRO A 429 14.79 14.19 -13.99
CA PRO A 429 16.08 14.83 -13.77
C PRO A 429 15.94 16.37 -13.76
N GLY A 430 16.98 17.03 -13.25
CA GLY A 430 17.11 18.48 -13.31
C GLY A 430 16.69 19.23 -12.03
N PRO A 431 16.96 20.55 -11.99
CA PRO A 431 16.82 21.36 -10.78
C PRO A 431 15.42 21.91 -10.54
N ASP A 432 14.52 21.82 -11.52
CA ASP A 432 13.19 22.42 -11.45
C ASP A 432 12.21 21.60 -10.61
N GLU A 433 12.48 20.30 -10.44
CA GLU A 433 11.71 19.44 -9.53
C GLU A 433 11.78 20.01 -8.11
N PRO A 434 10.63 20.23 -7.44
CA PRO A 434 10.61 20.76 -6.08
C PRO A 434 11.25 19.77 -5.11
N VAL A 435 12.25 20.23 -4.36
CA VAL A 435 12.94 19.47 -3.29
C VAL A 435 13.28 18.03 -3.74
N PRO A 436 14.17 17.85 -4.72
CA PRO A 436 14.37 16.55 -5.35
C PRO A 436 15.01 15.56 -4.37
N LEU A 437 14.35 14.43 -4.11
CA LEU A 437 14.83 13.35 -3.24
C LEU A 437 15.10 12.08 -4.05
N GLY A 438 16.22 11.42 -3.75
CA GLY A 438 16.54 10.09 -4.25
C GLY A 438 16.81 10.04 -5.76
N HIS A 439 16.75 8.81 -6.29
CA HIS A 439 16.81 8.57 -7.74
C HIS A 439 15.56 9.08 -8.44
N VAL A 440 15.63 9.25 -9.75
CA VAL A 440 14.46 9.58 -10.56
C VAL A 440 13.54 8.37 -10.63
N SER A 441 12.25 8.57 -10.35
CA SER A 441 11.17 7.60 -10.60
C SER A 441 10.14 8.27 -11.50
N GLU A 442 10.28 8.08 -12.81
CA GLU A 442 9.38 8.64 -13.81
C GLU A 442 8.07 7.86 -13.90
N LEU A 443 7.10 8.42 -14.62
CA LEU A 443 5.82 7.75 -14.89
C LEU A 443 5.99 6.38 -15.55
N ARG A 444 6.96 6.26 -16.48
CA ARG A 444 7.25 5.00 -17.18
C ARG A 444 7.86 3.95 -16.27
N ASP A 445 8.69 4.37 -15.31
CA ASP A 445 9.39 3.44 -14.42
C ASP A 445 8.39 2.79 -13.47
N VAL A 446 7.40 3.55 -12.99
CA VAL A 446 6.28 3.03 -12.20
C VAL A 446 5.40 2.08 -13.01
N TYR A 447 5.12 2.41 -14.28
CA TYR A 447 4.26 1.57 -15.14
C TYR A 447 4.94 0.23 -15.50
N GLY A 448 6.23 0.28 -15.87
CA GLY A 448 7.02 -0.87 -16.32
C GLY A 448 7.60 -1.75 -15.20
N PHE A 449 7.26 -1.48 -13.95
CA PHE A 449 7.71 -2.32 -12.83
C PHE A 449 7.14 -3.74 -12.95
N ASP A 450 8.00 -4.76 -12.93
CA ASP A 450 7.56 -6.17 -12.94
C ASP A 450 7.15 -6.60 -11.50
N PRO A 451 5.85 -6.81 -11.24
CA PRO A 451 5.37 -6.98 -9.88
C PRO A 451 5.39 -8.43 -9.40
N VAL A 452 5.87 -9.38 -10.21
CA VAL A 452 6.06 -10.78 -9.79
C VAL A 452 7.52 -11.14 -10.02
N PRO A 453 8.34 -11.25 -8.94
CA PRO A 453 9.74 -11.62 -9.08
C PRO A 453 9.88 -12.90 -9.91
N ARG A 454 10.77 -12.89 -10.90
CA ARG A 454 11.02 -14.05 -11.78
C ARG A 454 11.36 -15.33 -11.00
N GLN A 455 11.96 -15.17 -9.83
CA GLN A 455 12.33 -16.24 -8.90
C GLN A 455 11.12 -16.92 -8.23
N LEU A 456 9.96 -16.26 -8.22
CA LEU A 456 8.70 -16.80 -7.70
C LEU A 456 7.75 -17.23 -8.82
N ALA A 457 7.84 -16.62 -10.00
CA ALA A 457 6.97 -16.92 -11.14
C ALA A 457 6.92 -18.43 -11.45
N GLY A 458 5.72 -19.00 -11.52
CA GLY A 458 5.49 -20.42 -11.77
C GLY A 458 5.83 -21.37 -10.61
N THR A 459 6.25 -20.85 -9.45
CA THR A 459 6.51 -21.66 -8.25
C THR A 459 5.29 -21.73 -7.34
N ALA A 460 5.28 -22.71 -6.42
CA ALA A 460 4.26 -22.80 -5.39
C ALA A 460 4.22 -21.59 -4.46
N HIS A 461 5.28 -20.77 -4.39
CA HIS A 461 5.37 -19.60 -3.50
C HIS A 461 4.80 -18.31 -4.12
N ALA A 462 4.46 -18.31 -5.42
CA ALA A 462 3.95 -17.10 -6.10
C ALA A 462 2.68 -16.54 -5.47
N HIS A 463 1.83 -17.40 -4.90
CA HIS A 463 0.56 -17.01 -4.28
C HIS A 463 0.72 -16.17 -3.01
N HIS A 464 1.90 -16.18 -2.38
CA HIS A 464 2.20 -15.35 -1.23
C HIS A 464 2.36 -13.86 -1.59
N VAL A 465 2.55 -13.52 -2.86
CA VAL A 465 2.56 -12.12 -3.30
C VAL A 465 1.11 -11.62 -3.35
N LEU A 466 0.66 -10.96 -2.29
CA LEU A 466 -0.71 -10.43 -2.18
C LEU A 466 -0.96 -9.29 -3.18
N GLY A 467 0.09 -8.52 -3.48
CA GLY A 467 0.07 -7.46 -4.46
C GLY A 467 1.11 -6.37 -4.19
N LEU A 468 0.74 -5.13 -4.54
CA LEU A 468 1.66 -4.00 -4.61
C LEU A 468 1.19 -2.84 -3.73
N GLN A 469 2.15 -2.02 -3.29
CA GLN A 469 1.85 -0.78 -2.57
C GLN A 469 2.76 0.36 -3.03
N ALA A 470 2.16 1.51 -3.33
CA ALA A 470 2.87 2.76 -3.51
C ALA A 470 2.99 3.48 -2.17
N ASN A 471 4.18 3.98 -1.83
CA ASN A 471 4.41 4.65 -0.54
C ASN A 471 4.59 6.15 -0.73
N MET A 472 3.92 6.94 0.11
CA MET A 472 4.05 8.40 0.09
C MET A 472 4.47 8.92 1.46
N TRP A 473 5.78 9.09 1.62
CA TRP A 473 6.43 9.74 2.77
C TRP A 473 6.36 11.27 2.67
N THR A 474 6.21 11.96 3.79
CA THR A 474 5.79 13.37 3.79
C THR A 474 6.79 14.35 4.37
N GLU A 475 8.07 14.01 4.55
CA GLU A 475 9.11 14.92 5.06
C GLU A 475 9.16 16.24 4.29
N CYS A 476 8.98 16.19 2.97
CA CYS A 476 9.02 17.35 2.06
C CYS A 476 7.67 17.63 1.37
N THR A 477 6.57 17.21 2.02
CA THR A 477 5.20 17.31 1.51
C THR A 477 4.30 18.07 2.48
N GLU A 478 4.46 19.39 2.51
CA GLU A 478 3.89 20.26 3.55
C GLU A 478 2.40 20.61 3.36
N SER A 479 1.80 20.25 2.23
CA SER A 479 0.43 20.66 1.87
C SER A 479 -0.26 19.67 0.94
N GLN A 480 -1.59 19.76 0.86
CA GLN A 480 -2.40 18.97 -0.07
C GLN A 480 -1.95 19.13 -1.54
N GLN A 481 -1.60 20.35 -1.96
CA GLN A 481 -1.13 20.60 -3.33
C GLN A 481 0.20 19.90 -3.60
N ARG A 482 1.10 19.89 -2.60
CA ARG A 482 2.38 19.19 -2.69
C ARG A 482 2.18 17.68 -2.76
N LEU A 483 1.23 17.15 -1.98
CA LEU A 483 0.85 15.75 -2.00
C LEU A 483 0.30 15.35 -3.38
N ASP A 484 -0.62 16.13 -3.94
CA ASP A 484 -1.17 15.89 -5.27
C ASP A 484 -0.09 15.85 -6.36
N TYR A 485 0.83 16.82 -6.32
CA TYR A 485 1.95 16.88 -7.26
C TYR A 485 2.83 15.64 -7.20
N GLN A 486 3.11 15.17 -5.98
CA GLN A 486 4.05 14.10 -5.72
C GLN A 486 3.46 12.73 -6.07
N VAL A 487 2.15 12.57 -5.83
CA VAL A 487 1.39 11.34 -6.07
C VAL A 487 0.94 11.20 -7.53
N PHE A 488 0.47 12.27 -8.16
CA PHE A 488 -0.11 12.22 -9.51
C PHE A 488 0.80 12.87 -10.57
N PRO A 489 0.92 12.26 -11.76
CA PRO A 489 0.07 11.18 -12.30
C PRO A 489 0.56 9.74 -12.02
N ARG A 490 1.69 9.54 -11.33
CA ARG A 490 2.28 8.20 -11.12
C ARG A 490 1.35 7.20 -10.43
N LEU A 491 0.49 7.64 -9.49
CA LEU A 491 -0.47 6.74 -8.86
C LEU A 491 -1.50 6.16 -9.86
N ALA A 492 -1.78 6.85 -10.97
CA ALA A 492 -2.65 6.31 -12.03
C ALA A 492 -1.94 5.18 -12.82
N ALA A 493 -0.63 5.30 -13.05
CA ALA A 493 0.17 4.23 -13.64
C ALA A 493 0.26 3.02 -12.70
N PHE A 494 0.57 3.26 -11.42
CA PHE A 494 0.58 2.24 -10.38
C PHE A 494 -0.76 1.50 -10.30
N ALA A 495 -1.88 2.23 -10.32
CA ALA A 495 -3.20 1.64 -10.26
C ALA A 495 -3.48 0.71 -11.45
N GLU A 496 -2.99 1.07 -12.64
CA GLU A 496 -3.11 0.21 -13.81
C GLU A 496 -2.24 -1.03 -13.70
N LEU A 497 -0.98 -0.88 -13.30
CA LEU A 497 -0.07 -1.99 -13.03
C LEU A 497 -0.65 -3.00 -12.02
N ALA A 498 -1.25 -2.50 -10.95
CA ALA A 498 -1.80 -3.31 -9.87
C ALA A 498 -3.17 -3.94 -10.21
N TRP A 499 -3.89 -3.39 -11.20
CA TRP A 499 -5.23 -3.85 -11.60
C TRP A 499 -5.24 -4.71 -12.86
N THR A 500 -4.55 -4.27 -13.91
CA THR A 500 -4.62 -4.83 -15.25
C THR A 500 -3.66 -6.00 -15.41
N ARG A 501 -4.12 -7.09 -16.03
CA ARG A 501 -3.26 -8.21 -16.43
C ARG A 501 -2.69 -7.92 -17.83
N PRO A 502 -1.38 -8.07 -18.07
CA PRO A 502 -0.81 -7.92 -19.42
C PRO A 502 -1.45 -8.87 -20.43
N GLU A 503 -1.56 -8.45 -21.69
CA GLU A 503 -2.07 -9.31 -22.75
C GLU A 503 -1.09 -10.49 -22.98
N GLY A 504 -1.59 -11.73 -22.92
CA GLY A 504 -0.75 -12.94 -23.08
C GLY A 504 -0.36 -13.66 -21.78
N ALA A 505 -0.66 -13.12 -20.59
CA ALA A 505 -0.50 -13.82 -19.30
C ALA A 505 -1.58 -14.91 -19.04
N GLY A 506 -2.15 -15.45 -20.12
CA GLY A 506 -3.24 -16.43 -20.10
C GLY A 506 -2.72 -17.82 -19.75
N GLY A 507 -2.64 -18.13 -18.46
CA GLY A 507 -2.54 -19.50 -17.95
C GLY A 507 -1.53 -19.66 -16.81
N ALA A 508 -1.92 -19.35 -15.57
CA ALA A 508 -1.26 -19.90 -14.36
C ALA A 508 -1.98 -19.60 -13.03
N HIS A 509 -2.87 -18.60 -12.93
CA HIS A 509 -3.30 -18.09 -11.60
C HIS A 509 -4.81 -17.99 -11.38
N THR A 510 -5.61 -18.92 -11.93
CA THR A 510 -7.05 -19.01 -11.64
C THR A 510 -7.49 -20.39 -11.14
N GLU A 511 -6.59 -21.18 -10.56
CA GLU A 511 -6.95 -22.42 -9.88
C GLU A 511 -6.22 -22.52 -8.54
N ASN A 512 -6.88 -22.05 -7.48
CA ASN A 512 -6.81 -22.53 -6.09
C ASN A 512 -7.13 -21.40 -5.11
N ALA A 513 -8.41 -21.08 -5.01
CA ALA A 513 -8.98 -20.46 -3.82
C ALA A 513 -10.34 -21.10 -3.53
N SER A 514 -10.42 -22.43 -3.56
CA SER A 514 -11.62 -23.17 -3.15
C SER A 514 -11.27 -24.63 -2.78
N ALA A 515 -10.54 -24.81 -1.70
CA ALA A 515 -10.53 -26.06 -0.93
C ALA A 515 -9.87 -25.81 0.43
N ARG A 516 -10.68 -25.41 1.43
CA ARG A 516 -10.37 -25.67 2.83
C ARG A 516 -11.29 -26.81 3.23
N ASP A 517 -10.73 -28.01 3.33
CA ASP A 517 -11.40 -29.13 3.96
C ASP A 517 -10.93 -29.23 5.41
N ASP A 518 -11.92 -29.33 6.30
CA ASP A 518 -11.81 -29.63 7.71
C ASP A 518 -11.20 -31.03 7.92
N ALA A 519 -10.17 -31.14 8.76
CA ALA A 519 -9.84 -32.41 9.40
C ALA A 519 -9.25 -32.19 10.80
N ALA A 520 -10.05 -32.55 11.81
CA ALA A 520 -9.63 -32.72 13.20
C ALA A 520 -8.69 -33.93 13.36
N PRO A 521 -7.90 -34.03 14.45
CA PRO A 521 -6.84 -35.03 14.57
C PRO A 521 -7.35 -36.33 15.18
N ASP A 522 -7.02 -37.46 14.56
CA ASP A 522 -7.11 -38.78 15.19
C ASP A 522 -5.72 -39.33 15.48
N GLY A 523 -5.58 -39.92 16.68
CA GLY A 523 -4.35 -40.42 17.29
C GLY A 523 -3.86 -41.80 16.78
N PRO A 524 -2.99 -42.51 17.54
CA PRO A 524 -1.68 -42.90 17.02
C PRO A 524 -1.41 -44.41 16.88
N ALA A 525 -0.17 -44.71 16.38
CA ALA A 525 0.67 -45.92 16.53
C ALA A 525 0.76 -46.86 15.29
N PRO A 526 1.78 -47.77 15.16
CA PRO A 526 2.97 -48.04 16.01
C PRO A 526 4.33 -48.20 15.26
N ASP A 527 5.38 -48.41 16.08
CA ASP A 527 6.80 -48.72 15.83
C ASP A 527 7.12 -49.85 14.82
N ALA A 528 8.32 -49.79 14.19
CA ALA A 528 9.44 -50.76 14.28
C ALA A 528 10.63 -50.36 13.33
N PRO A 529 11.82 -51.01 13.31
CA PRO A 529 13.08 -50.40 13.76
C PRO A 529 14.18 -50.28 12.67
N VAL A 530 15.21 -49.47 12.92
CA VAL A 530 16.44 -49.39 12.09
C VAL A 530 17.63 -49.95 12.89
N PRO A 531 18.47 -50.84 12.31
CA PRO A 531 19.63 -51.37 12.99
C PRO A 531 20.89 -50.50 12.83
N ALA A 532 21.75 -50.59 13.84
CA ALA A 532 23.03 -49.91 13.95
C ALA A 532 24.21 -50.71 13.36
N GLY A 533 25.27 -49.99 13.01
CA GLY A 533 26.64 -50.46 12.76
C GLY A 533 27.39 -49.42 11.93
N GLY A 534 28.57 -48.89 12.26
CA GLY A 534 29.60 -49.26 13.23
C GLY A 534 30.96 -49.29 12.53
N GLY A 535 31.86 -48.34 12.83
CA GLY A 535 33.32 -48.52 12.70
C GLY A 535 34.10 -47.53 11.80
N PRO A 536 35.39 -47.25 12.10
CA PRO A 536 35.98 -45.89 12.09
C PRO A 536 37.32 -45.80 11.27
N PRO A 537 38.36 -44.99 11.63
CA PRO A 537 38.74 -43.77 10.91
C PRO A 537 40.20 -43.75 10.37
N GLY A 538 40.57 -42.73 9.58
CA GLY A 538 41.98 -42.42 9.22
C GLY A 538 42.12 -40.96 8.78
N THR A 539 42.64 -40.06 9.61
CA THR A 539 44.04 -39.60 9.75
C THR A 539 44.57 -38.69 8.62
N GLY A 540 44.95 -37.46 8.97
CA GLY A 540 45.97 -36.67 8.28
C GLY A 540 45.60 -35.20 7.99
N GLY A 541 45.98 -34.27 8.87
CA GLY A 541 46.00 -32.81 8.58
C GLY A 541 47.26 -32.39 7.80
N PRO A 542 47.79 -31.16 7.95
CA PRO A 542 47.16 -29.87 8.25
C PRO A 542 47.61 -28.77 7.25
N VAL A 543 47.44 -27.49 7.62
CA VAL A 543 48.18 -26.26 7.20
C VAL A 543 47.37 -25.23 6.38
N ALA A 544 47.14 -24.07 7.02
CA ALA A 544 46.77 -22.76 6.46
C ALA A 544 48.06 -21.91 6.25
N PRO A 545 48.07 -20.58 5.97
CA PRO A 545 47.07 -19.65 5.41
C PRO A 545 47.64 -18.69 4.31
N ALA A 546 46.80 -17.74 3.87
CA ALA A 546 47.09 -16.36 3.43
C ALA A 546 47.85 -16.08 2.11
N GLY A 547 47.39 -15.05 1.38
CA GLY A 547 48.13 -14.40 0.29
C GLY A 547 47.30 -13.39 -0.52
N ASP A 548 47.64 -12.12 -0.40
CA ASP A 548 47.01 -10.92 -0.95
C ASP A 548 47.05 -10.74 -2.48
N ALA A 549 46.05 -9.99 -2.97
CA ALA A 549 46.06 -8.85 -3.91
C ALA A 549 46.87 -8.83 -5.24
N VAL A 550 46.28 -8.03 -6.16
CA VAL A 550 46.89 -7.21 -7.25
C VAL A 550 46.62 -7.66 -8.70
N SER A 551 45.63 -6.98 -9.28
CA SER A 551 45.62 -6.20 -10.54
C SER A 551 46.02 -6.76 -11.93
N ALA A 552 45.06 -6.55 -12.84
CA ALA A 552 45.15 -5.94 -14.19
C ALA A 552 45.52 -6.79 -15.45
N ASP A 553 44.56 -6.73 -16.38
CA ASP A 553 44.61 -6.72 -17.85
C ASP A 553 45.32 -7.85 -18.63
N SER A 554 44.56 -8.60 -19.45
CA SER A 554 44.30 -8.22 -20.86
C SER A 554 43.63 -9.34 -21.69
N ALA A 555 42.65 -8.89 -22.49
CA ALA A 555 42.28 -9.29 -23.85
C ALA A 555 41.76 -10.69 -24.24
N ASP A 556 40.60 -10.63 -24.91
CA ASP A 556 40.12 -11.42 -26.06
C ASP A 556 39.74 -12.90 -25.89
N SER A 557 38.43 -13.16 -25.86
CA SER A 557 37.80 -14.00 -26.89
C SER A 557 36.31 -13.68 -26.98
N ALA A 558 35.88 -13.21 -28.16
CA ALA A 558 34.48 -13.08 -28.53
C ALA A 558 33.87 -14.47 -28.76
N ASP A 559 32.66 -14.70 -28.25
CA ASP A 559 31.73 -15.64 -28.87
C ASP A 559 30.27 -15.26 -28.58
N SER A 560 29.57 -14.96 -29.69
CA SER A 560 28.12 -15.03 -29.95
C SER A 560 27.13 -14.52 -28.90
N LEU A 561 26.71 -13.26 -29.05
CA LEU A 561 25.43 -12.75 -28.56
C LEU A 561 24.28 -13.34 -29.41
N GLY A 562 23.48 -14.21 -28.81
CA GLY A 562 22.13 -14.56 -29.28
C GLY A 562 21.14 -13.51 -28.77
N SER A 563 20.39 -12.93 -29.71
CA SER A 563 19.45 -11.81 -29.54
C SER A 563 18.45 -11.97 -28.38
N ALA A 564 18.42 -10.97 -27.50
CA ALA A 564 17.34 -10.71 -26.55
C ALA A 564 16.57 -9.47 -27.04
N ASP A 565 15.71 -9.62 -28.07
CA ASP A 565 15.03 -8.47 -28.71
C ASP A 565 13.49 -8.60 -28.76
N SER A 566 12.88 -9.54 -28.05
CA SER A 566 11.41 -9.73 -28.11
C SER A 566 10.61 -9.18 -26.94
N HIS A 567 11.25 -8.70 -25.85
CA HIS A 567 10.54 -8.19 -24.67
C HIS A 567 10.54 -6.66 -24.53
N ASP A 568 11.39 -5.93 -25.26
CA ASP A 568 11.49 -4.46 -25.17
C ASP A 568 10.43 -3.72 -26.04
N SER A 569 9.94 -4.39 -27.09
CA SER A 569 8.96 -3.78 -28.02
C SER A 569 7.51 -3.81 -27.52
N THR A 570 7.15 -4.78 -26.68
CA THR A 570 5.79 -4.90 -26.11
C THR A 570 5.58 -3.93 -24.95
N ASP A 571 6.55 -3.82 -24.04
CA ASP A 571 6.49 -2.92 -22.88
C ASP A 571 6.44 -1.44 -23.32
N SER A 572 7.21 -1.08 -24.36
CA SER A 572 7.17 0.26 -24.97
C SER A 572 5.83 0.59 -25.66
N THR A 573 5.15 -0.43 -26.22
CA THR A 573 3.84 -0.23 -26.86
C THR A 573 2.72 -0.09 -25.83
N GLU A 574 2.75 -0.89 -24.75
CA GLU A 574 1.77 -0.80 -23.66
C GLU A 574 1.88 0.52 -22.90
N PHE A 575 3.10 0.97 -22.58
CA PHE A 575 3.30 2.27 -21.96
C PHE A 575 2.83 3.43 -22.86
N ALA A 576 3.15 3.40 -24.16
CA ALA A 576 2.68 4.43 -25.09
C ALA A 576 1.14 4.48 -25.18
N ASP A 577 0.48 3.33 -25.05
CA ASP A 577 -0.98 3.24 -24.97
C ASP A 577 -1.52 3.89 -23.69
N PHE A 578 -0.93 3.56 -22.54
CA PHE A 578 -1.26 4.18 -21.27
C PHE A 578 -1.06 5.69 -21.29
N GLU A 579 0.10 6.16 -21.76
CA GLU A 579 0.42 7.59 -21.84
C GLU A 579 -0.60 8.33 -22.73
N ARG A 580 -0.97 7.75 -23.87
CA ARG A 580 -2.01 8.32 -24.74
C ARG A 580 -3.34 8.47 -24.00
N ARG A 581 -3.80 7.44 -23.26
CA ARG A 581 -5.06 7.49 -22.50
C ARG A 581 -4.99 8.48 -21.34
N LEU A 582 -3.84 8.55 -20.68
CA LEU A 582 -3.56 9.50 -19.62
C LEU A 582 -3.72 10.94 -20.13
N LEU A 583 -3.01 11.27 -21.20
CA LEU A 583 -2.99 12.62 -21.80
C LEU A 583 -4.32 13.00 -22.44
N ALA A 584 -4.96 12.07 -23.16
CA ALA A 584 -6.18 12.35 -23.92
C ALA A 584 -7.42 12.51 -23.03
N ALA A 585 -7.49 11.82 -21.88
CA ALA A 585 -8.71 11.78 -21.08
C ALA A 585 -8.45 11.87 -19.57
N HIS A 586 -7.50 11.11 -19.04
CA HIS A 586 -7.43 10.91 -17.59
C HIS A 586 -6.91 12.15 -16.84
N LEU A 587 -5.98 12.94 -17.40
CA LEU A 587 -5.59 14.22 -16.79
C LEU A 587 -6.78 15.17 -16.63
N ALA A 588 -7.71 15.23 -17.60
CA ALA A 588 -8.93 16.03 -17.47
C ALA A 588 -9.89 15.49 -16.39
N ARG A 589 -9.85 14.18 -16.09
CA ARG A 589 -10.56 13.59 -14.93
C ARG A 589 -9.93 14.03 -13.62
N LEU A 590 -8.60 14.04 -13.53
CA LEU A 590 -7.86 14.57 -12.39
C LEU A 590 -8.16 16.07 -12.17
N ASP A 591 -8.20 16.87 -13.22
CA ASP A 591 -8.61 18.28 -13.16
C ASP A 591 -10.04 18.42 -12.59
N ALA A 592 -10.99 17.59 -13.04
CA ALA A 592 -12.37 17.62 -12.56
C ALA A 592 -12.52 17.17 -11.10
N LEU A 593 -11.62 16.31 -10.62
CA LEU A 593 -11.49 15.90 -9.22
C LEU A 593 -10.69 16.90 -8.38
N GLY A 594 -10.18 17.96 -9.00
CA GLY A 594 -9.43 19.04 -8.34
C GLY A 594 -8.04 18.61 -7.88
N VAL A 595 -7.34 17.79 -8.66
CA VAL A 595 -5.98 17.29 -8.36
C VAL A 595 -4.92 18.19 -9.00
N GLU A 596 -4.03 18.74 -8.18
CA GLU A 596 -2.88 19.56 -8.62
C GLU A 596 -1.67 18.68 -8.98
N TYR A 597 -1.84 17.79 -9.96
CA TYR A 597 -0.82 16.83 -10.40
C TYR A 597 0.43 17.51 -11.01
N ARG A 598 1.55 16.75 -11.12
CA ARG A 598 2.73 17.17 -11.89
C ARG A 598 2.43 17.15 -13.40
N PRO A 599 2.47 18.30 -14.11
CA PRO A 599 2.23 18.31 -15.55
C PRO A 599 3.30 17.50 -16.32
N PRO A 600 2.96 16.91 -17.48
CA PRO A 600 3.93 16.20 -18.33
C PRO A 600 5.14 17.05 -18.74
N GLY A 601 4.93 18.36 -18.95
CA GLY A 601 5.99 19.32 -19.28
C GLY A 601 6.85 19.79 -18.10
N GLY A 602 6.67 19.23 -16.90
CA GLY A 602 7.37 19.65 -15.69
C GLY A 602 6.53 20.54 -14.76
N PRO A 603 7.09 20.93 -13.60
CA PRO A 603 6.38 21.69 -12.58
C PRO A 603 5.96 23.08 -13.07
N ARG A 604 4.71 23.47 -12.76
CA ARG A 604 4.23 24.84 -12.92
C ARG A 604 5.01 25.79 -11.98
N PRO A 605 5.09 27.09 -12.26
CA PRO A 605 5.87 28.03 -11.44
C PRO A 605 5.55 28.01 -9.94
N TRP A 606 4.28 27.80 -9.55
CA TRP A 606 3.87 27.71 -8.14
C TRP A 606 4.10 26.33 -7.49
N GLN A 607 4.36 25.31 -8.30
CA GLN A 607 4.72 23.97 -7.83
C GLN A 607 6.22 23.85 -7.55
N GLN A 608 7.05 24.72 -8.13
CA GLN A 608 8.49 24.76 -7.88
C GLN A 608 8.82 25.22 -6.45
N ARG A 609 10.04 24.89 -6.00
CA ARG A 609 10.60 25.28 -4.69
C ARG A 609 12.08 25.69 -4.83
N PRO A 610 12.37 26.76 -5.60
CA PRO A 610 13.76 27.16 -5.85
C PRO A 610 14.46 27.53 -4.55
N GLY A 611 15.73 27.13 -4.42
CA GLY A 611 16.55 27.44 -3.24
C GLY A 611 16.31 26.56 -2.02
N ILE A 612 15.37 25.62 -2.06
CA ILE A 612 15.18 24.60 -1.01
C ILE A 612 16.01 23.35 -1.37
N PRO A 613 17.06 23.00 -0.59
CA PRO A 613 17.91 21.86 -0.90
C PRO A 613 17.15 20.54 -0.84
N GLY A 614 17.33 19.69 -1.86
CA GLY A 614 16.99 18.27 -1.83
C GLY A 614 18.21 17.39 -1.58
N ARG A 615 18.12 16.11 -1.97
CA ARG A 615 19.24 15.16 -2.11
C ARG A 615 18.98 14.28 -3.33
N PRO A 616 19.16 14.81 -4.55
CA PRO A 616 19.08 13.99 -5.76
C PRO A 616 20.23 12.98 -5.74
N LEU A 617 19.92 11.74 -6.11
CA LEU A 617 20.93 10.72 -6.41
C LEU A 617 21.02 10.58 -7.93
N GLU A 618 22.25 10.61 -8.43
CA GLU A 618 22.55 10.50 -9.87
C GLU A 618 22.77 9.05 -10.27
N GLY A 619 22.52 8.77 -11.56
CA GLY A 619 22.60 7.42 -12.11
C GLY A 619 21.32 6.61 -11.88
N ALA A 620 21.29 5.42 -12.50
CA ALA A 620 20.22 4.46 -12.29
C ALA A 620 20.19 4.00 -10.82
N PRO A 621 18.99 3.75 -10.26
CA PRO A 621 18.91 3.09 -8.97
C PRO A 621 19.57 1.70 -9.03
N PRO A 622 19.97 1.13 -7.87
CA PRO A 622 20.28 -0.28 -7.78
C PRO A 622 19.20 -1.14 -8.44
N ALA A 623 19.61 -2.22 -9.11
CA ALA A 623 18.64 -3.19 -9.66
C ALA A 623 17.97 -3.95 -8.51
N ASP A 624 16.64 -4.02 -8.55
CA ASP A 624 15.78 -4.68 -7.55
C ASP A 624 15.84 -6.22 -7.57
#